data_AF-A0A9X7XZF4-F1
#
_entry.id   AF-A0A9X7XZF4-F1
#
_cell.length_a   1.000
_cell.length_b   1.000
_cell.length_c   1.000
_cell.angle_alpha   90.00
_cell.angle_beta   90.00
_cell.angle_gamma   90.00
#
_symmetry.space_group_name_H-M   'P 1'
#
loop_
_entity.id
_entity.type
_entity.pdbx_description
1 polymer ?
#
loop_
_entity_poly.entity_id
_entity_poly.type
_entity_poly.pdbx_seq_one_letter_code
_entity_poly.pdbx_strand_id
1 'polypeptide(L)'
;MFPYPRRKELNVILFTSIFSTDKSLTEITLKMSFIIRTLTIFRVSKLFWIDDLRNKYVKRAIIDISNYALKPPYLKKEIKIKKTLSKVGLLNPINIPAHIVEKEAIEGEYRIGSNGFFGLESKINTKSNVILVVNSSPIRIKEYNFYPYYNGFKFYFLNKSDIIGKFENLLIASRSGKDPVKYSSEIKDIYEKKGITLIVGPPSGGLLKQFNDNRYVYNFLPNQGVKDIRAEEALISSLSILNFILG
;
A
#
# COMPACT_ATOMS: atom_id res chain seq x y z
N MET A 1 1.51 -11.18 17.74
CA MET A 1 1.93 -11.96 16.55
C MET A 1 2.00 -11.01 15.36
N PHE A 2 3.12 -10.96 14.65
CA PHE A 2 3.26 -10.08 13.48
C PHE A 2 2.43 -10.59 12.29
N PRO A 3 1.74 -9.71 11.55
CA PRO A 3 0.90 -10.13 10.43
C PRO A 3 1.75 -10.65 9.27
N TYR A 4 1.39 -11.82 8.73
CA TYR A 4 1.88 -12.29 7.44
C TYR A 4 1.24 -11.52 6.27
N PRO A 5 1.89 -11.46 5.10
CA PRO A 5 1.24 -11.04 3.87
C PRO A 5 -0.03 -11.86 3.63
N ARG A 6 -0.98 -11.29 2.88
CA ARG A 6 -2.16 -12.03 2.45
C ARG A 6 -1.76 -13.23 1.57
N ARG A 7 -2.53 -14.30 1.64
CA ARG A 7 -2.27 -15.55 0.91
C ARG A 7 -2.29 -15.35 -0.62
N LYS A 8 -3.21 -14.50 -1.11
CA LYS A 8 -3.27 -14.04 -2.50
C LYS A 8 -3.15 -12.52 -2.54
N GLU A 9 -2.70 -11.99 -3.68
CA GLU A 9 -2.48 -10.55 -3.82
C GLU A 9 -3.78 -9.77 -3.66
N LEU A 10 -3.73 -8.72 -2.85
CA LEU A 10 -4.74 -7.66 -2.83
C LEU A 10 -4.07 -6.41 -3.36
N ASN A 11 -4.41 -6.02 -4.57
CA ASN A 11 -3.83 -4.89 -5.27
C ASN A 11 -4.84 -3.74 -5.33
N VAL A 12 -4.33 -2.51 -5.41
CA VAL A 12 -5.17 -1.31 -5.52
C VAL A 12 -4.70 -0.48 -6.71
N ILE A 13 -5.65 0.09 -7.46
CA ILE A 13 -5.42 1.11 -8.48
C ILE A 13 -6.02 2.43 -8.00
N LEU A 14 -5.18 3.47 -7.96
CA LEU A 14 -5.56 4.86 -7.69
C LEU A 14 -5.12 5.78 -8.85
N PHE A 15 -5.67 6.98 -8.88
CA PHE A 15 -5.42 7.98 -9.93
C PHE A 15 -4.72 9.20 -9.34
N THR A 16 -3.73 9.77 -10.04
CA THR A 16 -3.05 10.98 -9.52
C THR A 16 -3.98 12.19 -9.47
N SER A 17 -5.09 12.17 -10.20
CA SER A 17 -6.16 13.18 -10.14
C SER A 17 -6.84 13.32 -8.78
N ILE A 18 -6.68 12.37 -7.85
CA ILE A 18 -7.15 12.54 -6.46
C ILE A 18 -6.46 13.70 -5.74
N PHE A 19 -5.32 14.16 -6.28
CA PHE A 19 -4.57 15.32 -5.77
C PHE A 19 -4.87 16.61 -6.55
N SER A 20 -5.83 16.62 -7.48
CA SER A 20 -6.11 17.79 -8.34
C SER A 20 -6.50 19.05 -7.56
N THR A 21 -7.12 18.90 -6.40
CA THR A 21 -7.54 20.01 -5.53
C THR A 21 -6.51 20.40 -4.48
N ASP A 22 -5.44 19.62 -4.33
CA ASP A 22 -4.42 19.86 -3.30
C ASP A 22 -3.42 20.92 -3.81
N LYS A 23 -3.38 22.07 -3.14
CA LYS A 23 -2.61 23.24 -3.54
C LYS A 23 -1.22 23.27 -2.91
N SER A 24 -1.00 22.50 -1.84
CA SER A 24 0.24 22.52 -1.06
C SER A 24 0.84 21.13 -0.85
N LEU A 25 2.16 21.08 -0.63
CA LEU A 25 2.84 19.85 -0.23
C LEU A 25 2.31 19.28 1.08
N THR A 26 1.84 20.15 1.99
CA THR A 26 1.23 19.77 3.26
C THR A 26 -0.01 18.91 3.03
N GLU A 27 -0.94 19.37 2.18
CA GLU A 27 -2.17 18.63 1.85
C GLU A 27 -1.85 17.29 1.17
N ILE A 28 -0.93 17.31 0.19
CA ILE A 28 -0.47 16.08 -0.48
C ILE A 28 0.11 15.10 0.54
N THR A 29 0.91 15.57 1.50
CA THR A 29 1.55 14.72 2.50
C THR A 29 0.54 14.11 3.48
N LEU A 30 -0.45 14.88 3.93
CA LEU A 30 -1.51 14.38 4.82
C LEU A 30 -2.38 13.34 4.10
N LYS A 31 -2.79 13.61 2.86
CA LYS A 31 -3.57 12.67 2.05
C LYS A 31 -2.76 11.39 1.76
N MET A 32 -1.48 11.52 1.39
CA MET A 32 -0.59 10.36 1.24
C MET A 32 -0.41 9.58 2.53
N SER A 33 -0.28 10.26 3.69
CA SER A 33 -0.20 9.58 4.98
C SER A 33 -1.42 8.69 5.23
N PHE A 34 -2.62 9.22 4.98
CA PHE A 34 -3.85 8.47 5.12
C PHE A 34 -3.93 7.27 4.18
N ILE A 35 -3.61 7.47 2.89
CA ILE A 35 -3.62 6.41 1.87
C ILE A 35 -2.62 5.32 2.23
N ILE A 36 -1.36 5.67 2.52
CA ILE A 36 -0.31 4.70 2.85
C ILE A 36 -0.74 3.87 4.07
N ARG A 37 -1.22 4.52 5.13
CA ARG A 37 -1.71 3.81 6.32
C ARG A 37 -2.84 2.85 6.01
N THR A 38 -3.83 3.31 5.25
CA THR A 38 -4.96 2.49 4.83
C THR A 38 -4.49 1.23 4.10
N LEU A 39 -3.60 1.38 3.11
CA LEU A 39 -3.04 0.27 2.36
C LEU A 39 -2.27 -0.72 3.24
N THR A 40 -1.49 -0.20 4.20
CA THR A 40 -0.73 -1.06 5.13
C THR A 40 -1.61 -1.79 6.13
N ILE A 41 -2.67 -1.14 6.64
CA ILE A 41 -3.64 -1.76 7.56
C ILE A 41 -4.27 -2.99 6.91
N PHE A 42 -4.67 -2.89 5.64
CA PHE A 42 -5.35 -3.97 4.94
C PHE A 42 -4.41 -4.93 4.20
N ARG A 43 -3.11 -4.83 4.45
CA ARG A 43 -2.05 -5.69 3.89
C ARG A 43 -2.07 -5.75 2.36
N VAL A 44 -2.27 -4.59 1.73
CA VAL A 44 -2.22 -4.45 0.27
C VAL A 44 -0.84 -4.88 -0.23
N SER A 45 -0.81 -5.65 -1.32
CA SER A 45 0.42 -6.17 -1.91
C SER A 45 1.05 -5.16 -2.87
N LYS A 46 0.25 -4.60 -3.79
CA LYS A 46 0.71 -3.62 -4.79
C LYS A 46 -0.27 -2.46 -4.93
N LEU A 47 0.27 -1.25 -5.06
CA LEU A 47 -0.43 -0.03 -5.44
C LEU A 47 -0.03 0.37 -6.87
N PHE A 48 -0.99 0.57 -7.75
CA PHE A 48 -0.77 1.11 -9.08
C PHE A 48 -1.35 2.52 -9.16
N TRP A 49 -0.51 3.48 -9.52
CA TRP A 49 -0.93 4.84 -9.82
C TRP A 49 -1.15 5.00 -11.31
N ILE A 50 -2.31 5.53 -11.69
CA ILE A 50 -2.58 6.02 -13.03
C ILE A 50 -2.22 7.49 -13.07
N ASP A 51 -1.26 7.86 -13.91
CA ASP A 51 -0.77 9.23 -14.02
C ASP A 51 -1.67 10.09 -14.93
N ASP A 52 -2.93 10.26 -14.53
CA ASP A 52 -3.95 10.99 -15.27
C ASP A 52 -3.89 12.51 -15.04
N LEU A 53 -3.40 12.96 -13.88
CA LEU A 53 -3.15 14.38 -13.62
C LEU A 53 -1.97 14.94 -14.42
N ARG A 54 -1.01 14.08 -14.80
CA ARG A 54 0.23 14.43 -15.54
C ARG A 54 1.07 15.53 -14.88
N ASN A 55 0.92 15.74 -13.58
CA ASN A 55 1.67 16.73 -12.82
C ASN A 55 2.96 16.10 -12.27
N LYS A 56 4.10 16.50 -12.85
CA LYS A 56 5.44 15.98 -12.48
C LYS A 56 5.78 16.24 -11.01
N TYR A 57 5.34 17.36 -10.44
CA TYR A 57 5.60 17.68 -9.03
C TYR A 57 4.85 16.74 -8.09
N VAL A 58 3.54 16.57 -8.30
CA VAL A 58 2.71 15.65 -7.50
C VAL A 58 3.24 14.22 -7.61
N LYS A 59 3.55 13.76 -8.83
CA LYS A 59 4.14 12.43 -9.07
C LYS A 59 5.43 12.21 -8.27
N ARG A 60 6.34 13.19 -8.27
CA ARG A 60 7.58 13.13 -7.49
C ARG A 60 7.30 13.10 -5.99
N ALA A 61 6.36 13.91 -5.51
CA ALA A 61 5.96 13.90 -4.11
C ALA A 61 5.40 12.54 -3.69
N ILE A 62 4.51 11.92 -4.48
CA ILE A 62 3.98 10.57 -4.25
C ILE A 62 5.11 9.54 -4.13
N ILE A 63 6.08 9.56 -5.06
CA ILE A 63 7.22 8.62 -5.07
C ILE A 63 8.07 8.80 -3.82
N ASP A 64 8.48 10.03 -3.54
CA ASP A 64 9.39 10.34 -2.44
C ASP A 64 8.75 10.04 -1.08
N ILE A 65 7.49 10.45 -0.88
CA ILE A 65 6.75 10.20 0.35
C ILE A 65 6.52 8.70 0.57
N SER A 66 6.12 7.95 -0.46
CA SER A 66 5.90 6.50 -0.34
C SER A 66 7.18 5.76 0.02
N ASN A 67 8.29 6.07 -0.65
CA ASN A 67 9.60 5.48 -0.35
C ASN A 67 10.07 5.82 1.07
N TYR A 68 9.89 7.07 1.51
CA TYR A 68 10.25 7.48 2.85
C TYR A 68 9.39 6.80 3.92
N ALA A 69 8.08 6.73 3.70
CA ALA A 69 7.15 6.18 4.67
C ALA A 69 7.37 4.67 4.88
N LEU A 70 7.56 3.90 3.81
CA LEU A 70 7.73 2.43 3.85
C LEU A 70 9.11 1.99 4.33
N LYS A 71 10.14 2.84 4.23
CA LYS A 71 11.51 2.51 4.69
C LYS A 71 11.55 2.39 6.23
N PRO A 72 12.16 1.33 6.80
CA PRO A 72 12.35 1.21 8.25
C PRO A 72 13.00 2.44 8.87
N PRO A 73 12.56 2.90 10.07
CA PRO A 73 13.03 4.14 10.69
C PRO A 73 14.57 4.27 10.77
N TYR A 74 15.26 3.20 11.16
CA TYR A 74 16.72 3.16 11.29
C TYR A 74 17.45 3.27 9.93
N LEU A 75 16.78 3.02 8.80
CA LEU A 75 17.35 3.16 7.46
C LEU A 75 16.95 4.48 6.78
N LYS A 76 16.11 5.31 7.39
CA LYS A 76 15.68 6.59 6.78
C LYS A 76 16.83 7.58 6.60
N LYS A 77 17.92 7.43 7.37
CA LYS A 77 19.15 8.23 7.23
C LYS A 77 19.82 8.08 5.87
N GLU A 78 19.56 6.98 5.14
CA GLU A 78 20.07 6.77 3.77
C GLU A 78 19.32 7.61 2.72
N ILE A 79 18.14 8.14 3.07
CA ILE A 79 17.31 8.89 2.14
C ILE A 79 17.83 10.33 2.06
N LYS A 80 18.24 10.73 0.85
CA LYS A 80 18.68 12.11 0.58
C LYS A 80 17.57 13.12 0.92
N ILE A 81 17.97 14.26 1.46
CA ILE A 81 17.07 15.39 1.73
C ILE A 81 16.52 15.93 0.40
N LYS A 82 15.19 16.08 0.32
CA LYS A 82 14.50 16.61 -0.87
C LYS A 82 13.42 17.60 -0.44
N LYS A 83 13.12 18.61 -1.27
CA LYS A 83 12.04 19.58 -1.00
C LYS A 83 10.67 18.90 -0.84
N THR A 84 10.41 17.84 -1.62
CA THR A 84 9.23 16.97 -1.55
C THR A 84 9.10 16.24 -0.21
N LEU A 85 10.19 16.10 0.55
CA LEU A 85 10.20 15.46 1.87
C LEU A 85 10.13 16.47 3.03
N SER A 86 10.06 17.78 2.77
CA SER A 86 10.08 18.82 3.82
C SER A 86 8.91 18.76 4.81
N LYS A 87 7.83 18.02 4.47
CA LYS A 87 6.63 17.87 5.28
C LYS A 87 6.42 16.45 5.84
N VAL A 88 7.40 15.54 5.70
CA VAL A 88 7.24 14.13 6.14
C VAL A 88 7.07 13.95 7.65
N GLY A 89 7.34 14.98 8.47
CA GLY A 89 6.98 14.98 9.89
C GLY A 89 5.47 14.89 10.14
N LEU A 90 4.63 15.15 9.12
CA LEU A 90 3.18 15.00 9.18
C LEU A 90 2.71 13.58 8.89
N LEU A 91 3.62 12.66 8.53
CA LEU A 91 3.25 11.28 8.27
C LEU A 91 2.94 10.58 9.59
N ASN A 92 1.73 10.04 9.69
CA ASN A 92 1.40 9.08 10.72
C ASN A 92 2.34 7.86 10.64
N PRO A 93 2.72 7.27 11.79
CA PRO A 93 3.60 6.10 11.81
C PRO A 93 2.95 4.92 11.09
N ILE A 94 3.72 4.10 10.37
CA ILE A 94 3.18 2.91 9.69
C ILE A 94 3.16 1.71 10.65
N ASN A 95 4.21 1.54 11.46
CA ASN A 95 4.35 0.47 12.46
C ASN A 95 4.09 -0.94 11.89
N ILE A 96 4.58 -1.21 10.68
CA ILE A 96 4.67 -2.58 10.15
C ILE A 96 5.80 -3.34 10.88
N PRO A 97 5.79 -4.69 10.88
CA PRO A 97 6.79 -5.53 11.56
C PRO A 97 8.24 -5.06 11.40
N ALA A 98 8.69 -4.74 10.17
CA ALA A 98 10.06 -4.30 9.93
C ALA A 98 10.42 -2.91 10.49
N HIS A 99 9.45 -2.15 10.99
CA HIS A 99 9.66 -0.83 11.60
C HIS A 99 9.78 -0.90 13.12
N ILE A 100 9.26 -1.95 13.73
CA ILE A 100 9.23 -2.16 15.18
C ILE A 100 10.39 -3.09 15.53
N VAL A 101 11.58 -2.51 15.63
CA VAL A 101 12.77 -3.24 16.05
C VAL A 101 13.46 -2.46 17.17
N GLU A 102 13.89 -3.18 18.19
CA GLU A 102 14.73 -2.62 19.25
C GLU A 102 16.21 -2.60 18.80
N LYS A 103 17.03 -1.79 19.46
CA LYS A 103 18.48 -1.78 19.20
C LYS A 103 19.16 -3.08 19.64
N GLU A 104 18.61 -3.70 20.67
CA GLU A 104 19.06 -4.97 21.22
C GLU A 104 18.65 -6.13 20.31
N ALA A 105 19.46 -7.18 20.27
CA ALA A 105 19.17 -8.37 19.46
C ALA A 105 18.14 -9.27 20.18
N ILE A 106 17.01 -9.54 19.53
CA ILE A 106 15.97 -10.42 20.06
C ILE A 106 15.98 -11.72 19.26
N GLU A 107 16.17 -12.85 19.94
CA GLU A 107 16.19 -14.17 19.29
C GLU A 107 14.87 -14.50 18.60
N GLY A 108 14.95 -15.04 17.39
CA GLY A 108 13.80 -15.32 16.55
C GLY A 108 13.31 -14.12 15.72
N GLU A 109 13.88 -12.93 15.92
CA GLU A 109 13.48 -11.74 15.18
C GLU A 109 14.09 -11.69 13.77
N TYR A 110 13.25 -11.43 12.79
CA TYR A 110 13.67 -11.12 11.43
C TYR A 110 13.91 -9.61 11.30
N ARG A 111 15.03 -9.22 10.71
CA ARG A 111 15.36 -7.82 10.46
C ARG A 111 15.71 -7.56 9.01
N ILE A 112 15.24 -6.42 8.51
CA ILE A 112 15.58 -5.94 7.16
C ILE A 112 16.74 -4.95 7.30
N GLY A 113 17.75 -5.08 6.46
CA GLY A 113 18.89 -4.18 6.49
C GLY A 113 19.35 -3.71 5.13
N SER A 114 20.26 -2.77 5.17
CA SER A 114 20.98 -2.25 4.01
C SER A 114 22.36 -1.78 4.46
N ASN A 115 23.40 -2.05 3.67
CA ASN A 115 24.78 -1.62 3.94
C ASN A 115 25.29 -2.01 5.35
N GLY A 116 24.89 -3.18 5.84
CA GLY A 116 25.23 -3.70 7.16
C GLY A 116 24.43 -3.11 8.33
N PHE A 117 23.52 -2.17 8.09
CA PHE A 117 22.62 -1.63 9.11
C PHE A 117 21.34 -2.45 9.18
N PHE A 118 21.09 -3.09 10.33
CA PHE A 118 19.89 -3.89 10.59
C PHE A 118 19.08 -3.36 11.78
N GLY A 119 19.35 -2.13 12.23
CA GLY A 119 18.73 -1.58 13.44
C GLY A 119 19.33 -2.14 14.74
N LEU A 120 20.43 -2.89 14.65
CA LEU A 120 21.26 -3.29 15.80
C LEU A 120 22.29 -2.20 16.13
N GLU A 121 22.86 -2.26 17.34
CA GLU A 121 23.94 -1.34 17.75
C GLU A 121 25.19 -1.46 16.87
N SER A 122 25.52 -2.69 16.48
CA SER A 122 26.66 -3.00 15.62
C SER A 122 26.24 -3.26 14.18
N LYS A 123 27.16 -2.95 13.25
CA LYS A 123 26.98 -3.34 11.86
C LYS A 123 27.19 -4.84 11.71
N ILE A 124 26.39 -5.45 10.86
CA ILE A 124 26.51 -6.87 10.50
C ILE A 124 27.08 -6.96 9.08
N ASN A 125 28.19 -7.69 8.92
CA ASN A 125 28.75 -7.97 7.61
C ASN A 125 28.03 -9.15 6.97
N THR A 126 27.12 -8.87 6.03
CA THR A 126 26.33 -9.87 5.30
C THR A 126 25.99 -9.36 3.91
N LYS A 127 25.80 -10.28 2.96
CA LYS A 127 25.33 -9.96 1.61
C LYS A 127 23.80 -9.91 1.53
N SER A 128 23.09 -10.46 2.52
CA SER A 128 21.63 -10.46 2.52
C SER A 128 21.07 -9.14 3.07
N ASN A 129 19.90 -8.74 2.57
CA ASN A 129 19.11 -7.65 3.15
C ASN A 129 18.15 -8.13 4.24
N VAL A 130 18.12 -9.43 4.56
CA VAL A 130 17.31 -9.99 5.65
C VAL A 130 18.16 -10.94 6.49
N ILE A 131 18.09 -10.74 7.81
CA ILE A 131 18.71 -11.61 8.80
C ILE A 131 17.66 -12.16 9.77
N LEU A 132 17.94 -13.32 10.33
CA LEU A 132 17.29 -13.87 11.51
C LEU A 132 18.30 -13.84 12.66
N VAL A 133 17.93 -13.22 13.78
CA VAL A 133 18.73 -13.29 15.02
C VAL A 133 18.53 -14.69 15.63
N VAL A 134 19.61 -15.47 15.74
CA VAL A 134 19.58 -16.84 16.30
C VAL A 134 20.16 -16.93 17.70
N ASN A 135 20.94 -15.93 18.12
CA ASN A 135 21.43 -15.78 19.49
C ASN A 135 21.59 -14.30 19.80
N SER A 136 21.16 -13.86 20.98
CA SER A 136 21.22 -12.47 21.42
C SER A 136 22.58 -12.08 22.00
N SER A 137 23.26 -13.01 22.68
CA SER A 137 24.57 -12.79 23.29
C SER A 137 25.47 -14.04 23.25
N PRO A 138 26.59 -14.06 22.48
CA PRO A 138 26.95 -13.05 21.47
C PRO A 138 25.96 -13.06 20.30
N ILE A 139 25.79 -11.91 19.63
CA ILE A 139 24.89 -11.81 18.47
C ILE A 139 25.32 -12.80 17.40
N ARG A 140 24.46 -13.78 17.12
CA ARG A 140 24.59 -14.68 15.98
C ARG A 140 23.39 -14.49 15.07
N ILE A 141 23.65 -14.49 13.78
CA ILE A 141 22.63 -14.28 12.75
C ILE A 141 22.65 -15.42 11.75
N LYS A 142 21.51 -15.64 11.11
CA LYS A 142 21.38 -16.46 9.91
C LYS A 142 20.89 -15.58 8.77
N GLU A 143 21.57 -15.63 7.63
CA GLU A 143 21.11 -14.97 6.42
C GLU A 143 19.81 -15.60 5.94
N TYR A 144 18.88 -14.76 5.47
CA TYR A 144 17.60 -15.22 4.97
C TYR A 144 17.27 -14.51 3.66
N ASN A 145 16.59 -15.20 2.74
CA ASN A 145 16.36 -14.69 1.38
C ASN A 145 15.02 -13.93 1.23
N PHE A 146 14.16 -13.99 2.24
CA PHE A 146 12.86 -13.32 2.24
C PHE A 146 12.52 -12.80 3.62
N TYR A 147 11.66 -11.79 3.74
CA TYR A 147 11.11 -11.37 5.02
C TYR A 147 9.73 -12.00 5.20
N PRO A 148 9.47 -12.78 6.27
CA PRO A 148 8.25 -13.59 6.36
C PRO A 148 6.99 -12.77 6.64
N TYR A 149 7.13 -11.63 7.33
CA TYR A 149 5.99 -10.81 7.72
C TYR A 149 5.63 -9.77 6.65
N TYR A 150 4.44 -9.19 6.77
CA TYR A 150 4.02 -8.13 5.88
C TYR A 150 4.93 -6.90 6.02
N ASN A 151 5.59 -6.51 4.93
CA ASN A 151 6.55 -5.41 4.91
C ASN A 151 6.07 -4.22 4.07
N GLY A 152 4.77 -3.91 4.16
CA GLY A 152 4.16 -2.89 3.33
C GLY A 152 3.91 -3.34 1.89
N PHE A 153 3.59 -2.38 1.03
CA PHE A 153 3.21 -2.61 -0.37
C PHE A 153 4.29 -2.12 -1.32
N LYS A 154 4.32 -2.72 -2.52
CA LYS A 154 5.10 -2.17 -3.65
C LYS A 154 4.22 -1.20 -4.43
N PHE A 155 4.80 -0.18 -5.07
CA PHE A 155 4.01 0.74 -5.89
C PHE A 155 4.63 0.99 -7.26
N TYR A 156 3.77 1.23 -8.24
CA TYR A 156 4.13 1.39 -9.65
C TYR A 156 3.27 2.46 -10.31
N PHE A 157 3.74 3.02 -11.42
CA PHE A 157 2.94 3.87 -12.29
C PHE A 157 2.57 3.11 -13.55
N LEU A 158 1.31 3.20 -13.97
CA LEU A 158 0.81 2.61 -15.21
C LEU A 158 0.19 3.69 -16.10
N ASN A 159 0.16 3.43 -17.40
CA ASN A 159 -0.68 4.21 -18.29
C ASN A 159 -2.13 3.75 -18.14
N LYS A 160 -3.05 4.66 -18.43
CA LYS A 160 -4.49 4.39 -18.35
C LYS A 160 -4.93 3.24 -19.28
N SER A 161 -4.31 3.12 -20.45
CA SER A 161 -4.50 2.02 -21.40
C SER A 161 -4.17 0.66 -20.80
N ASP A 162 -3.16 0.60 -19.92
CA ASP A 162 -2.64 -0.63 -19.37
C ASP A 162 -3.58 -1.27 -18.35
N ILE A 163 -4.64 -0.58 -17.92
CA ILE A 163 -5.63 -1.14 -16.99
C ILE A 163 -6.50 -2.16 -17.72
N ILE A 164 -6.84 -1.89 -18.98
CA ILE A 164 -7.73 -2.74 -19.77
C ILE A 164 -6.92 -3.94 -20.26
N GLY A 165 -7.37 -5.15 -19.92
CA GLY A 165 -6.74 -6.41 -20.35
C GLY A 165 -5.57 -6.89 -19.50
N LYS A 166 -4.94 -6.04 -18.67
CA LYS A 166 -3.84 -6.46 -17.78
C LYS A 166 -4.31 -7.16 -16.50
N PHE A 167 -5.52 -6.86 -16.04
CA PHE A 167 -6.07 -7.39 -14.80
C PHE A 167 -7.40 -8.10 -15.08
N GLU A 168 -7.40 -9.42 -14.93
CA GLU A 168 -8.61 -10.24 -15.04
C GLU A 168 -9.43 -10.28 -13.74
N ASN A 169 -8.78 -9.99 -12.61
CA ASN A 169 -9.35 -10.03 -11.26
C ASN A 169 -9.76 -8.64 -10.76
N LEU A 170 -10.33 -7.84 -11.65
CA LEU A 170 -10.57 -6.42 -11.42
C LEU A 170 -11.92 -6.18 -10.78
N LEU A 171 -11.90 -5.57 -9.60
CA LEU A 171 -13.07 -5.08 -8.88
C LEU A 171 -13.13 -3.56 -8.99
N ILE A 172 -14.26 -3.01 -9.40
CA ILE A 172 -14.43 -1.57 -9.56
C ILE A 172 -15.36 -1.06 -8.46
N ALA A 173 -14.85 -0.16 -7.61
CA ALA A 173 -15.67 0.55 -6.65
C ALA A 173 -16.48 1.64 -7.37
N SER A 174 -17.81 1.50 -7.38
CA SER A 174 -18.70 2.49 -7.97
C SER A 174 -20.07 2.50 -7.30
N ARG A 175 -20.70 3.67 -7.23
CA ARG A 175 -22.03 3.87 -6.64
C ARG A 175 -23.13 3.03 -7.32
N SER A 176 -23.01 2.78 -8.62
CA SER A 176 -23.95 1.94 -9.39
C SER A 176 -23.67 0.44 -9.30
N GLY A 177 -22.68 0.04 -8.51
CA GLY A 177 -22.30 -1.36 -8.36
C GLY A 177 -23.26 -2.16 -7.47
N LYS A 178 -23.08 -3.49 -7.49
CA LYS A 178 -23.80 -4.44 -6.65
C LYS A 178 -23.33 -4.35 -5.18
N ASP A 179 -24.15 -4.82 -4.25
CA ASP A 179 -23.76 -4.93 -2.84
C ASP A 179 -22.69 -6.02 -2.65
N PRO A 180 -21.45 -5.70 -2.25
CA PRO A 180 -20.38 -6.67 -2.14
C PRO A 180 -20.65 -7.77 -1.10
N VAL A 181 -21.46 -7.50 -0.08
CA VAL A 181 -21.77 -8.49 0.97
C VAL A 181 -22.65 -9.61 0.42
N LYS A 182 -23.65 -9.25 -0.39
CA LYS A 182 -24.54 -10.21 -1.07
C LYS A 182 -23.80 -11.07 -2.11
N TYR A 183 -22.72 -10.54 -2.68
CA TYR A 183 -21.87 -11.23 -3.66
C TYR A 183 -20.53 -11.71 -3.05
N SER A 184 -20.48 -11.93 -1.74
CA SER A 184 -19.26 -12.30 -1.03
C SER A 184 -18.63 -13.60 -1.52
N SER A 185 -19.42 -14.61 -1.90
CA SER A 185 -18.91 -15.87 -2.48
C SER A 185 -18.20 -15.64 -3.81
N GLU A 186 -18.77 -14.81 -4.70
CA GLU A 186 -18.15 -14.46 -5.98
C GLU A 186 -16.81 -13.73 -5.77
N ILE A 187 -16.78 -12.77 -4.83
CA ILE A 187 -15.56 -12.04 -4.47
C ILE A 187 -14.49 -12.98 -3.93
N LYS A 188 -14.86 -13.92 -3.06
CA LYS A 188 -13.95 -14.95 -2.54
C LYS A 188 -13.40 -15.82 -3.68
N ASP A 189 -14.25 -16.29 -4.59
CA ASP A 189 -13.80 -17.13 -5.70
C ASP A 189 -12.79 -16.41 -6.61
N ILE A 190 -13.01 -15.13 -6.88
CA ILE A 190 -12.04 -14.29 -7.63
C ILE A 190 -10.71 -14.22 -6.88
N TYR A 191 -10.77 -13.92 -5.58
CA TYR A 191 -9.60 -13.83 -4.72
C TYR A 191 -8.80 -15.14 -4.67
N GLU A 192 -9.48 -16.27 -4.49
CA GLU A 192 -8.87 -17.59 -4.40
C GLU A 192 -8.18 -17.98 -5.72
N LYS A 193 -8.78 -17.64 -6.87
CA LYS A 193 -8.22 -17.92 -8.19
C LYS A 193 -6.96 -17.11 -8.48
N LYS A 194 -7.02 -15.78 -8.36
CA LYS A 194 -5.93 -14.89 -8.84
C LYS A 194 -5.61 -13.70 -7.92
N GLY A 195 -6.19 -13.63 -6.72
CA GLY A 195 -6.19 -12.42 -5.89
C GLY A 195 -7.21 -11.39 -6.39
N ILE A 196 -7.17 -10.17 -5.87
CA ILE A 196 -8.06 -9.07 -6.29
C ILE A 196 -7.25 -7.84 -6.65
N THR A 197 -7.68 -7.13 -7.70
CA THR A 197 -7.23 -5.77 -8.00
C THR A 197 -8.42 -4.82 -7.87
N LEU A 198 -8.45 -4.02 -6.80
CA LEU A 198 -9.50 -3.02 -6.56
C LEU A 198 -9.15 -1.71 -7.26
N ILE A 199 -10.02 -1.20 -8.12
CA ILE A 199 -9.96 0.17 -8.61
C ILE A 199 -10.85 1.05 -7.75
N VAL A 200 -10.26 2.11 -7.21
CA VAL A 200 -11.01 3.25 -6.66
C VAL A 200 -10.88 4.39 -7.68
N GLY A 201 -12.00 4.73 -8.31
CA GLY A 201 -12.04 5.55 -9.52
C GLY A 201 -11.51 6.98 -9.34
N PRO A 202 -11.23 7.67 -10.48
CA PRO A 202 -10.86 9.07 -10.44
C PRO A 202 -12.06 9.92 -9.98
N PRO A 203 -11.83 11.08 -9.34
CA PRO A 203 -12.90 11.93 -8.83
C PRO A 203 -13.91 12.39 -9.91
N SER A 204 -13.46 12.51 -11.17
CA SER A 204 -14.29 12.93 -12.30
C SER A 204 -15.31 11.89 -12.76
N GLY A 205 -15.24 10.65 -12.23
CA GLY A 205 -16.13 9.56 -12.64
C GLY A 205 -15.87 9.08 -14.07
N GLY A 206 -16.88 8.47 -14.70
CA GLY A 206 -16.81 8.01 -16.09
C GLY A 206 -15.87 6.85 -16.36
N LEU A 207 -15.27 6.26 -15.31
CA LEU A 207 -14.38 5.10 -15.42
C LEU A 207 -15.11 3.89 -16.02
N LEU A 208 -16.37 3.65 -15.62
CA LEU A 208 -17.17 2.52 -16.12
C LEU A 208 -17.38 2.57 -17.63
N LYS A 209 -17.54 3.77 -18.22
CA LYS A 209 -17.74 3.93 -19.67
C LYS A 209 -16.55 3.45 -20.51
N GLN A 210 -15.40 3.26 -19.89
CA GLN A 210 -14.16 2.85 -20.57
C GLN A 210 -13.94 1.35 -20.50
N PHE A 211 -14.86 0.63 -19.86
CA PHE A 211 -14.75 -0.78 -19.57
C PHE A 211 -15.99 -1.51 -20.12
N ASN A 212 -15.79 -2.59 -20.87
CA ASN A 212 -16.89 -3.41 -21.41
C ASN A 212 -17.72 -4.05 -20.28
N ASP A 213 -18.97 -4.42 -20.58
CA ASP A 213 -20.04 -4.78 -19.63
C ASP A 213 -19.77 -5.96 -18.65
N ASN A 214 -18.72 -6.76 -18.83
CA ASN A 214 -18.43 -7.94 -17.99
C ASN A 214 -17.45 -7.66 -16.85
N ARG A 215 -17.74 -6.71 -15.95
CA ARG A 215 -16.86 -6.46 -14.78
C ARG A 215 -17.57 -6.53 -13.44
N TYR A 216 -16.78 -6.91 -12.43
CA TYR A 216 -17.19 -6.95 -11.03
C TYR A 216 -17.24 -5.52 -10.48
N VAL A 217 -18.39 -4.86 -10.63
CA VAL A 217 -18.64 -3.52 -10.12
C VAL A 217 -19.44 -3.60 -8.82
N TYR A 218 -18.89 -3.08 -7.73
CA TYR A 218 -19.52 -3.11 -6.41
C TYR A 218 -19.62 -1.72 -5.80
N ASN A 219 -20.73 -1.49 -5.10
CA ASN A 219 -20.93 -0.33 -4.26
C ASN A 219 -20.59 -0.69 -2.81
N PHE A 220 -19.39 -0.30 -2.38
CA PHE A 220 -18.90 -0.54 -1.02
C PHE A 220 -19.49 0.44 0.02
N LEU A 221 -20.24 1.46 -0.40
CA LEU A 221 -20.85 2.46 0.49
C LEU A 221 -22.30 2.72 0.05
N PRO A 222 -23.19 1.70 0.16
CA PRO A 222 -24.60 1.89 -0.13
C PRO A 222 -25.23 2.91 0.83
N ASN A 223 -26.27 3.60 0.38
CA ASN A 223 -27.00 4.62 1.16
C ASN A 223 -26.11 5.75 1.71
N GLN A 224 -25.09 6.16 0.93
CA GLN A 224 -24.22 7.28 1.29
C GLN A 224 -25.02 8.55 1.63
N GLY A 225 -24.67 9.19 2.75
CA GLY A 225 -25.31 10.44 3.22
C GLY A 225 -24.76 11.71 2.58
N VAL A 226 -23.73 11.60 1.73
CA VAL A 226 -23.10 12.71 1.02
C VAL A 226 -23.29 12.55 -0.48
N LYS A 227 -23.21 13.66 -1.23
CA LYS A 227 -23.31 13.63 -2.69
C LYS A 227 -22.17 12.84 -3.33
N ASP A 228 -20.94 13.14 -2.91
CA ASP A 228 -19.70 12.61 -3.47
C ASP A 228 -18.82 12.05 -2.34
N ILE A 229 -18.21 10.89 -2.57
CA ILE A 229 -17.29 10.23 -1.64
C ILE A 229 -15.89 10.42 -2.19
N ARG A 230 -14.96 10.90 -1.37
CA ARG A 230 -13.56 11.10 -1.79
C ARG A 230 -12.87 9.76 -2.00
N ALA A 231 -11.82 9.74 -2.83
CA ALA A 231 -11.12 8.51 -3.16
C ALA A 231 -10.50 7.84 -1.92
N GLU A 232 -9.96 8.61 -0.99
CA GLU A 232 -9.43 8.10 0.28
C GLU A 232 -10.51 7.47 1.18
N GLU A 233 -11.72 8.06 1.23
CA GLU A 233 -12.86 7.54 1.99
C GLU A 233 -13.40 6.25 1.36
N ALA A 234 -13.51 6.23 0.03
CA ALA A 234 -13.88 5.04 -0.74
C ALA A 234 -12.85 3.93 -0.58
N LEU A 235 -11.55 4.26 -0.55
CA LEU A 235 -10.46 3.31 -0.37
C LEU A 235 -10.53 2.59 0.97
N ILE A 236 -10.61 3.33 2.08
CA ILE A 236 -10.65 2.72 3.42
C ILE A 236 -11.90 1.85 3.60
N SER A 237 -13.04 2.33 3.11
CA SER A 237 -14.32 1.61 3.24
C SER A 237 -14.35 0.33 2.41
N SER A 238 -13.90 0.41 1.15
CA SER A 238 -13.84 -0.74 0.25
C SER A 238 -12.88 -1.81 0.78
N LEU A 239 -11.70 -1.41 1.24
CA LEU A 239 -10.73 -2.35 1.80
C LEU A 239 -11.18 -2.94 3.14
N SER A 240 -11.94 -2.20 3.95
CA SER A 240 -12.55 -2.72 5.18
C SER A 240 -13.54 -3.85 4.89
N ILE A 241 -14.45 -3.64 3.93
CA ILE A 241 -15.42 -4.66 3.52
C ILE A 241 -14.72 -5.85 2.87
N LEU A 242 -13.75 -5.62 1.97
CA LEU A 242 -12.98 -6.71 1.39
C LEU A 242 -12.20 -7.49 2.46
N ASN A 243 -11.63 -6.81 3.46
CA ASN A 243 -10.98 -7.50 4.58
C ASN A 243 -11.95 -8.41 5.33
N PHE A 244 -13.18 -7.94 5.60
CA PHE A 244 -14.19 -8.77 6.24
C PHE A 244 -14.61 -9.97 5.38
N ILE A 245 -14.79 -9.77 4.07
CA ILE A 245 -15.16 -10.84 3.14
C ILE A 245 -14.03 -11.87 3.00
N LEU A 246 -12.77 -11.43 2.91
CA LEU A 246 -11.64 -12.30 2.57
C LEU A 246 -10.99 -12.99 3.78
N GLY A 247 -11.13 -12.43 4.99
CA GLY A 247 -10.34 -12.84 6.17
C GLY A 247 -8.90 -12.33 6.08
#